data_AF-A0A4S2D0R7-F1
#
_entry.id   AF-A0A4S2D0R7-F1
#
_cell.length_a   1.000
_cell.length_b   1.000
_cell.length_c   1.000
_cell.angle_alpha   90.00
_cell.angle_beta   90.00
_cell.angle_gamma   90.00
#
_symmetry.space_group_name_H-M   'P 1'
#
loop_
_entity.id
_entity.type
_entity.pdbx_description
1 polymer ?
#
loop_
_entity_poly.entity_id
_entity_poly.type
_entity_poly.pdbx_seq_one_letter_code
_entity_poly.pdbx_strand_id
1 'polypeptide(L)'
;MDPVYSAPRMRPALWLDGVERWAELTEGHLEPADSDEDALTLPFAVQEWTLSGEAYQNTRTGALWRFAWEHSGDVVPYVFSPNGNATPTTEAPHYAGEVTIGPRPALGGAAGERSFIFEFAWKAIGEPQEVTA
;
A
#
# COMPACT_ATOMS: atom_id res chain seq x y z
N MET A 1 -28.51 6.88 -26.69
CA MET A 1 -27.44 5.97 -26.24
C MET A 1 -26.40 6.87 -25.60
N ASP A 2 -26.54 7.10 -24.29
CA ASP A 2 -25.54 7.87 -23.55
C ASP A 2 -24.27 7.02 -23.47
N PRO A 3 -23.10 7.57 -23.77
CA PRO A 3 -21.86 6.89 -23.48
C PRO A 3 -21.79 6.81 -21.95
N VAL A 4 -21.94 5.61 -21.40
CA VAL A 4 -21.52 5.33 -20.02
C VAL A 4 -20.02 5.59 -20.04
N TYR A 5 -19.62 6.80 -19.65
CA TYR A 5 -18.26 7.11 -19.28
C TYR A 5 -18.02 6.32 -17.99
N SER A 6 -17.74 5.03 -18.13
CA SER A 6 -17.14 4.26 -17.06
C SER A 6 -15.75 4.87 -16.92
N ALA A 7 -15.61 5.82 -16.00
CA ALA A 7 -14.29 6.20 -15.53
C ALA A 7 -13.51 4.89 -15.29
N PRO A 8 -12.25 4.78 -15.75
CA PRO A 8 -11.45 3.61 -15.42
C PRO A 8 -11.54 3.46 -13.90
N ARG A 9 -11.94 2.28 -13.42
CA ARG A 9 -11.94 2.02 -11.97
C ARG A 9 -10.50 2.23 -11.53
N MET A 10 -10.23 3.34 -10.83
CA MET A 10 -8.95 3.56 -10.17
C MET A 10 -8.72 2.37 -9.26
N ARG A 11 -7.59 1.70 -9.45
CA ARG A 11 -7.25 0.44 -8.80
C ARG A 11 -5.78 0.55 -8.38
N PRO A 12 -5.50 0.94 -7.13
CA PRO A 12 -4.13 1.24 -6.75
C PRO A 12 -3.25 -0.01 -6.83
N ALA A 13 -2.10 0.04 -7.48
CA ALA A 13 -1.17 -1.09 -7.52
C ALA A 13 -0.03 -0.92 -6.51
N LEU A 14 0.44 -2.03 -5.93
CA LEU A 14 1.51 -2.06 -4.94
C LEU A 14 2.57 -3.09 -5.35
N TRP A 15 3.83 -2.64 -5.35
CA TRP A 15 5.01 -3.50 -5.42
C TRP A 15 5.75 -3.43 -4.09
N LEU A 16 6.21 -4.60 -3.62
CA LEU A 16 7.11 -4.75 -2.47
C LEU A 16 8.29 -5.62 -2.92
N ASP A 17 9.52 -5.16 -2.71
CA ASP A 17 10.73 -5.81 -3.21
C ASP A 17 10.67 -6.12 -4.72
N GLY A 18 10.07 -5.20 -5.49
CA GLY A 18 9.91 -5.33 -6.94
C GLY A 18 8.89 -6.38 -7.39
N VAL A 19 8.17 -7.03 -6.47
CA VAL A 19 7.11 -7.98 -6.81
C VAL A 19 5.75 -7.33 -6.63
N GLU A 20 4.93 -7.38 -7.68
CA GLU A 20 3.56 -6.88 -7.65
C GLU A 20 2.68 -7.74 -6.73
N ARG A 21 1.95 -7.09 -5.83
CA ARG A 21 1.05 -7.74 -4.85
C ARG A 21 -0.42 -7.36 -5.05
N TRP A 22 -0.72 -6.56 -6.07
CA TRP A 22 -2.04 -5.97 -6.32
C TRP A 22 -3.19 -6.98 -6.42
N ALA A 23 -2.98 -8.17 -6.99
CA ALA A 23 -4.04 -9.17 -7.15
C ALA A 23 -4.69 -9.62 -5.83
N GLU A 24 -4.10 -9.25 -4.69
CA GLU A 24 -4.55 -9.62 -3.35
C GLU A 24 -5.08 -8.43 -2.53
N LEU A 25 -4.89 -7.19 -2.98
CA LEU A 25 -5.41 -5.99 -2.33
C LEU A 25 -6.90 -5.78 -2.67
N THR A 26 -7.69 -5.44 -1.67
CA THR A 26 -9.05 -4.92 -1.82
C THR A 26 -9.08 -3.40 -1.68
N GLU A 27 -8.09 -2.81 -1.01
CA GLU A 27 -7.92 -1.38 -0.78
C GLU A 27 -6.44 -1.06 -0.51
N GLY A 28 -6.00 0.16 -0.84
CA GLY A 28 -4.64 0.61 -0.55
C GLY A 28 -4.52 2.13 -0.55
N HIS A 29 -3.86 2.67 0.46
CA HIS A 29 -3.65 4.10 0.67
C HIS A 29 -2.19 4.40 1.02
N LEU A 30 -1.77 5.60 0.65
CA LEU A 30 -0.50 6.17 1.06
C LEU A 30 -0.79 7.59 1.55
N GLU A 31 -0.74 7.77 2.85
CA GLU A 31 -1.25 8.97 3.51
C GLU A 31 -0.18 9.57 4.42
N PRO A 32 -0.10 10.90 4.53
CA PRO A 32 0.66 11.50 5.63
C PRO A 32 0.04 11.02 6.93
N ALA A 33 0.86 10.62 7.90
CA ALA A 33 0.39 10.40 9.26
C ALA A 33 -0.31 11.68 9.73
N ASP A 34 -1.44 11.51 10.41
CA ASP A 34 -2.17 12.62 11.02
C ASP A 34 -1.17 13.50 11.76
N SER A 35 -0.98 14.70 11.23
CA SER A 35 -0.23 15.71 11.93
C SER A 35 -0.98 16.00 13.22
N ASP A 36 -0.33 15.82 14.37
CA ASP A 36 -0.69 16.63 15.54
C ASP A 36 -0.85 18.07 15.06
N GLU A 37 -1.86 18.82 15.54
CA GLU A 37 -2.13 20.21 15.09
C GLU A 37 -0.89 21.13 15.24
N ASP A 38 0.13 20.68 15.98
CA ASP A 38 1.44 21.30 16.16
C ASP A 38 2.48 21.03 15.04
N ALA A 39 2.20 20.17 14.05
CA ALA A 39 3.16 19.84 12.99
C ALA A 39 3.46 21.03 12.05
N LEU A 40 2.54 21.99 11.94
CA LEU A 40 2.75 23.24 11.19
C LEU A 40 3.71 24.22 11.90
N THR A 41 4.02 23.98 13.18
CA THR A 41 4.81 24.90 14.02
C THR A 41 6.32 24.61 13.98
N LEU A 42 6.73 23.49 13.38
CA LEU A 42 8.15 23.11 13.24
C LEU A 42 8.54 23.00 11.76
N PRO A 43 9.31 23.95 11.20
CA PRO A 43 9.65 24.00 9.77
C PRO A 43 10.62 22.88 9.30
N PHE A 44 10.82 21.83 10.10
CA PHE A 44 11.72 20.71 9.84
C PHE A 44 11.19 19.36 10.32
N ALA A 45 9.93 19.27 10.78
CA ALA A 45 9.35 17.97 11.11
C ALA A 45 9.21 17.17 9.81
N VAL A 46 9.89 16.02 9.74
CA VAL A 46 9.72 15.08 8.63
C VAL A 46 8.29 14.54 8.77
N GLN A 47 7.41 14.88 7.84
CA GLN A 47 6.06 14.33 7.86
C GLN A 47 6.17 12.81 7.71
N GLU A 48 5.68 12.07 8.70
CA GLU A 48 5.63 10.62 8.63
C GLU A 48 4.55 10.23 7.62
N TRP A 49 4.75 9.13 6.91
CA TRP A 49 3.77 8.61 5.95
C TRP A 49 3.42 7.17 6.33
N THR A 50 2.18 6.78 6.05
CA THR A 50 1.65 5.44 6.29
C THR A 50 1.19 4.83 4.99
N LEU A 51 1.71 3.64 4.67
CA LEU A 51 1.21 2.75 3.62
C LEU A 51 0.24 1.77 4.28
N SER A 52 -1.04 1.86 3.94
CA SER A 52 -2.10 1.04 4.54
C SER A 52 -2.97 0.37 3.48
N GLY A 53 -3.74 -0.62 3.89
CA GLY A 53 -4.70 -1.27 3.01
C GLY A 53 -5.33 -2.52 3.60
N GLU A 54 -6.22 -3.10 2.80
CA GLU A 54 -6.88 -4.38 3.07
C GLU A 54 -6.49 -5.39 2.01
N ALA A 55 -6.26 -6.64 2.41
CA ALA A 55 -5.92 -7.70 1.48
C ALA A 55 -6.44 -9.08 1.92
N TYR A 56 -6.53 -10.00 0.96
CA TYR A 56 -6.87 -11.39 1.25
C TYR A 56 -5.75 -12.08 2.04
N GLN A 57 -6.14 -12.79 3.10
CA GLN A 57 -5.28 -13.75 3.78
C GLN A 57 -5.03 -14.94 2.85
N ASN A 58 -3.98 -14.83 2.04
CA ASN A 58 -3.51 -15.88 1.16
C ASN A 58 -2.18 -16.42 1.70
N THR A 59 -2.16 -17.69 2.09
CA THR A 59 -1.00 -18.32 2.73
C THR A 59 -0.02 -18.95 1.75
N ARG A 60 -0.28 -18.83 0.43
CA ARG A 60 0.63 -19.31 -0.61
C ARG A 60 1.96 -18.54 -0.56
N THR A 61 3.05 -19.21 -0.92
CA THR A 61 4.36 -18.58 -1.07
C THR A 61 4.27 -17.41 -2.05
N GLY A 62 4.81 -16.25 -1.66
CA GLY A 62 4.75 -15.03 -2.47
C GLY A 62 3.41 -14.31 -2.45
N ALA A 63 2.46 -14.67 -1.59
CA ALA A 63 1.32 -13.82 -1.29
C ALA A 63 1.72 -12.68 -0.35
N LEU A 64 1.03 -11.54 -0.43
CA LEU A 64 1.17 -10.36 0.42
C LEU A 64 1.01 -10.68 1.90
N TRP A 65 0.00 -11.46 2.28
CA TRP A 65 -0.16 -11.90 3.68
C TRP A 65 1.07 -12.67 4.16
N ARG A 66 1.58 -13.57 3.30
CA ARG A 66 2.76 -14.40 3.62
C ARG A 66 4.02 -13.54 3.70
N PHE A 67 4.18 -12.59 2.77
CA PHE A 67 5.25 -11.60 2.76
C PHE A 67 5.25 -10.78 4.06
N ALA A 68 4.11 -10.20 4.43
CA ALA A 68 3.95 -9.43 5.67
C ALA A 68 4.29 -10.25 6.92
N TRP A 69 3.97 -11.54 6.92
CA TRP A 69 4.33 -12.44 8.01
C TRP A 69 5.83 -12.74 8.10
N GLU A 70 6.46 -13.01 6.95
CA GLU A 70 7.87 -13.42 6.84
C GLU A 70 8.83 -12.24 7.05
N HIS A 71 8.45 -11.05 6.61
CA HIS A 71 9.27 -9.83 6.65
C HIS A 71 8.89 -8.86 7.78
N SER A 72 8.13 -9.32 8.78
CA SER A 72 7.72 -8.45 9.90
C SER A 72 8.92 -7.87 10.64
N GLY A 73 8.99 -6.54 10.68
CA GLY A 73 10.11 -5.77 11.23
C GLY A 73 11.21 -5.41 10.22
N ASP A 74 11.18 -5.99 9.01
CA ASP A 74 12.13 -5.65 7.95
C ASP A 74 11.75 -4.32 7.29
N VAL A 75 12.77 -3.65 6.74
CA VAL A 75 12.61 -2.49 5.86
C VAL A 75 12.70 -2.98 4.42
N VAL A 76 11.68 -2.66 3.62
CA VAL A 76 11.62 -3.08 2.21
C VAL A 76 11.27 -1.90 1.30
N PRO A 77 11.83 -1.82 0.08
CA PRO A 77 11.36 -0.89 -0.94
C PRO A 77 9.93 -1.18 -1.37
N TYR A 78 9.15 -0.12 -1.55
CA TYR A 78 7.80 -0.17 -2.12
C TYR A 78 7.66 0.75 -3.33
N VAL A 79 6.69 0.43 -4.18
CA VAL A 79 6.14 1.34 -5.19
C VAL A 79 4.63 1.29 -5.10
N PHE A 80 4.00 2.46 -4.97
CA PHE A 80 2.55 2.64 -4.94
C PHE A 80 2.11 3.39 -6.18
N SER A 81 1.15 2.85 -6.93
CA SER A 81 0.57 3.46 -8.13
C SER A 81 -0.91 3.73 -7.87
N PRO A 82 -1.35 4.97 -7.61
CA PRO A 82 -2.75 5.25 -7.29
C PRO A 82 -3.70 4.89 -8.44
N ASN A 83 -3.22 4.99 -9.68
CA ASN A 83 -4.00 4.76 -10.88
C ASN A 83 -3.95 3.29 -11.36
N GLY A 84 -3.05 2.48 -10.82
CA GLY A 84 -2.89 1.07 -11.20
C GLY A 84 -2.23 0.85 -12.56
N ASN A 85 -1.61 1.88 -13.14
CA ASN A 85 -0.81 1.74 -14.33
C ASN A 85 0.47 0.95 -14.03
N ALA A 86 0.90 0.13 -14.98
CA ALA A 86 2.13 -0.66 -14.85
C ALA A 86 3.39 0.19 -15.01
N THR A 87 3.31 1.25 -15.81
CA THR A 87 4.43 2.15 -16.11
C THR A 87 4.07 3.55 -15.69
N PRO A 88 4.91 4.25 -14.90
CA PRO A 88 4.64 5.62 -14.48
C PRO A 88 4.60 6.57 -15.67
N THR A 89 3.72 7.57 -15.62
CA THR A 89 3.68 8.67 -16.59
C THR A 89 3.50 9.99 -15.85
N THR A 90 3.69 11.12 -16.53
CA THR A 90 3.43 12.45 -15.95
C THR A 90 1.97 12.66 -15.52
N GLU A 91 1.02 11.94 -16.14
CA GLU A 91 -0.41 12.02 -15.81
C GLU A 91 -0.84 10.93 -14.80
N ALA A 92 0.01 9.91 -14.62
CA ALA A 92 -0.21 8.80 -13.70
C ALA A 92 1.13 8.40 -13.04
N PRO A 93 1.64 9.23 -12.12
CA PRO A 93 2.91 8.96 -11.45
C PRO A 93 2.79 7.74 -10.52
N HIS A 94 3.94 7.13 -10.24
CA HIS A 94 4.09 6.20 -9.12
C HIS A 94 4.75 6.93 -7.95
N TYR A 95 4.63 6.36 -6.75
CA TYR A 95 5.25 6.87 -5.53
C TYR A 95 6.10 5.77 -4.92
N ALA A 96 7.39 6.03 -4.77
CA ALA A 96 8.36 5.04 -4.29
C ALA A 96 9.02 5.46 -2.98
N GLY A 97 9.42 4.48 -2.18
CA GLY A 97 10.11 4.72 -0.92
C GLY A 97 10.49 3.41 -0.25
N GLU A 98 10.83 3.48 1.03
CA GLU A 98 11.02 2.32 1.89
C GLU A 98 9.93 2.28 2.96
N VAL A 99 9.52 1.08 3.37
CA VAL A 99 8.50 0.90 4.40
C VAL A 99 8.97 -0.13 5.41
N THR A 100 8.70 0.10 6.70
CA THR A 100 8.89 -0.90 7.74
C THR A 100 7.67 -1.79 7.80
N ILE A 101 7.83 -3.08 7.50
CA ILE A 101 6.74 -4.04 7.58
C ILE A 101 6.31 -4.20 9.03
N GLY A 102 5.02 -3.98 9.26
CA GLY A 102 4.40 -3.97 10.58
C GLY A 102 4.35 -5.35 11.24
N PRO A 103 3.55 -5.49 12.31
CA PRO A 103 3.39 -6.76 13.00
C PRO A 103 2.81 -7.83 12.07
N ARG A 104 3.14 -9.08 12.35
CA ARG A 104 2.61 -10.23 11.59
C ARG A 104 1.08 -10.18 11.58
N PRO A 105 0.43 -10.26 10.40
CA PRO A 105 -1.02 -10.17 10.29
C PRO A 105 -1.70 -11.37 10.96
N ALA A 106 -2.95 -11.22 11.39
CA ALA A 106 -3.70 -12.31 12.03
C ALA A 106 -3.92 -13.50 11.08
N LEU A 107 -4.15 -14.68 11.67
CA LEU A 107 -4.42 -15.93 10.95
C LEU A 107 -5.83 -16.44 11.26
N GLY A 108 -6.66 -16.56 10.22
CA GLY A 108 -7.97 -17.20 10.27
C GLY A 108 -9.11 -16.20 10.40
N GLY A 109 -10.32 -16.72 10.60
CA GLY A 109 -11.53 -15.93 10.78
C GLY A 109 -12.73 -16.81 11.10
N ALA A 110 -13.94 -16.29 10.95
CA ALA A 110 -15.16 -16.99 11.30
C ALA A 110 -15.40 -18.25 10.44
N ALA A 111 -15.90 -19.31 11.07
CA ALA A 111 -16.28 -20.52 10.33
C ALA A 111 -17.43 -20.22 9.37
N GLY A 112 -17.32 -20.69 8.12
CA GLY A 112 -18.30 -20.45 7.05
C GLY A 112 -17.90 -19.36 6.07
N GLU A 113 -16.88 -18.56 6.39
CA GLU A 113 -16.31 -17.59 5.44
C GLU A 113 -15.53 -18.26 4.31
N ARG A 114 -15.66 -17.71 3.11
CA ARG A 114 -14.99 -18.23 1.90
C ARG A 114 -13.55 -17.73 1.76
N SER A 115 -13.23 -16.62 2.41
CA SER A 115 -11.93 -15.96 2.41
C SER A 115 -11.82 -15.12 3.67
N PHE A 116 -10.61 -14.98 4.20
CA PHE A 116 -10.33 -14.03 5.28
C PHE A 116 -9.61 -12.81 4.70
N ILE A 117 -9.85 -11.65 5.30
CA ILE A 117 -9.18 -10.39 4.99
C ILE A 117 -8.25 -10.05 6.17
N PHE A 118 -7.15 -9.40 5.88
CA PHE A 118 -6.33 -8.74 6.88
C PHE A 118 -6.11 -7.29 6.48
N GLU A 119 -6.02 -6.44 7.49
CA GLU A 119 -5.65 -5.03 7.35
C GLU A 119 -4.17 -4.87 7.68
N PHE A 120 -3.53 -3.91 7.03
CA PHE A 120 -2.18 -3.49 7.38
C PHE A 120 -2.05 -1.98 7.36
N ALA A 121 -1.17 -1.48 8.23
CA ALA A 121 -0.74 -0.09 8.28
C ALA A 121 0.74 -0.10 8.61
N TRP A 122 1.57 0.33 7.67
CA TRP A 122 3.03 0.26 7.74
C TRP A 122 3.63 1.65 7.59
N LYS A 123 4.64 1.92 8.41
CA LYS A 123 5.31 3.23 8.42
C LYS A 123 6.27 3.34 7.24
N ALA A 124 6.04 4.29 6.36
CA ALA A 124 7.00 4.67 5.33
C ALA A 124 8.16 5.46 5.95
N ILE A 125 9.33 5.28 5.37
CA ILE A 125 10.57 5.95 5.79
C ILE A 125 10.74 7.18 4.91
N GLY A 126 10.55 8.35 5.52
CA GLY A 126 10.62 9.63 4.82
C GLY A 126 9.42 9.89 3.91
N GLU A 127 9.56 10.91 3.06
CA GLU A 127 8.53 11.31 2.11
C GLU A 127 8.57 10.42 0.85
N PRO A 128 7.43 9.90 0.38
CA PRO A 128 7.35 9.17 -0.87
C PRO A 128 7.86 10.02 -2.04
N GLN A 129 8.71 9.44 -2.87
CA GLN A 129 9.26 10.12 -4.04
C GLN A 129 8.38 9.86 -5.25
N GLU A 130 7.96 10.93 -5.92
CA GLU A 130 7.24 10.84 -7.19
C GLU A 130 8.17 10.28 -8.28
N VAL A 131 7.68 9.27 -9.01
CA VAL A 131 8.36 8.63 -10.12
C VAL A 131 7.51 8.78 -11.37
N THR A 132 8.11 9.42 -12.38
CA THR A 132 7.56 9.59 -13.73
C THR A 132 8.56 9.06 -14.77
N ALA A 133 8.10 8.83 -16.00
CA ALA A 133 8.93 8.38 -17.13
C ALA A 133 9.48 9.55 -17.94
#